data_AF-A0A0G1W1D9-F1
#
_entry.id   AF-A0A0G1W1D9-F1
#
_cell.length_a   1.000
_cell.length_b   1.000
_cell.length_c   1.000
_cell.angle_alpha   90.00
_cell.angle_beta   90.00
_cell.angle_gamma   90.00
#
_symmetry.space_group_name_H-M   'P 1'
#
loop_
_entity.id
_entity.type
_entity.pdbx_description
1 polymer ?
#
loop_
_entity_poly.entity_id
_entity_poly.type
_entity_poly.pdbx_seq_one_letter_code
_entity_poly.pdbx_strand_id
1 'polypeptide(L)'
;MPLIIPYDEAIKKGFSISIRNNATEQVLAKALELGIGKNKDSIVVRDAVMGDVTDGNVTDFKDVECYSTAQTSGMENWAQDATDVNPSRDLKSVIAGAGTTARAVKNKAVIGCFGFFDNSPNPALTAIRFKRGSNTLDFWQVEQCYAGLRNGGMINGVLIWEENDPMTIDMNHNWEGDYFVGLNMIVAERYDEVVSRP
;
A
#
# COMPACT_ATOMS: atom_id res chain seq x y z
N MET A 1 -17.48 6.33 3.55
CA MET A 1 -16.41 6.08 2.55
C MET A 1 -15.56 7.34 2.51
N PRO A 2 -14.28 7.28 2.93
CA PRO A 2 -13.41 8.44 2.88
C PRO A 2 -13.15 8.85 1.42
N LEU A 3 -13.28 10.14 1.13
CA LEU A 3 -12.99 10.68 -0.20
C LEU A 3 -11.47 10.72 -0.39
N ILE A 4 -10.98 10.19 -1.51
CA ILE A 4 -9.58 10.35 -1.90
C ILE A 4 -9.35 11.79 -2.37
N ILE A 5 -8.38 12.44 -1.74
CA ILE A 5 -8.00 13.84 -1.97
C ILE A 5 -6.76 13.84 -2.87
N PRO A 6 -6.77 14.52 -4.03
CA PRO A 6 -5.58 14.66 -4.87
C PRO A 6 -4.39 15.22 -4.08
N TYR A 7 -3.18 14.72 -4.32
CA TYR A 7 -1.99 15.15 -3.57
C TYR A 7 -1.76 16.64 -3.60
N ASP A 8 -1.91 17.26 -4.77
CA ASP A 8 -1.70 18.69 -4.92
C ASP A 8 -2.69 19.49 -4.07
N GLU A 9 -3.92 19.01 -3.91
CA GLU A 9 -4.90 19.63 -3.02
C GLU A 9 -4.49 19.43 -1.55
N ALA A 10 -4.12 18.21 -1.16
CA ALA A 10 -3.68 17.89 0.18
C ALA A 10 -2.45 18.72 0.59
N ILE A 11 -1.50 18.94 -0.33
CA ILE A 11 -0.30 19.74 -0.09
C ILE A 11 -0.62 21.23 -0.02
N LYS A 12 -1.38 21.77 -0.99
CA LYS A 12 -1.76 23.19 -1.01
C LYS A 12 -2.52 23.60 0.25
N LYS A 13 -3.33 22.69 0.80
CA LYS A 13 -4.10 22.91 2.02
C LYS A 13 -3.34 22.53 3.30
N GLY A 14 -2.11 22.02 3.21
CA GLY A 14 -1.29 21.61 4.35
C GLY A 14 -1.76 20.33 5.06
N PHE A 15 -2.68 19.58 4.46
CA PHE A 15 -3.26 18.37 5.05
C PHE A 15 -2.39 17.13 4.89
N SER A 16 -1.46 17.09 3.94
CA SER A 16 -0.64 15.90 3.67
C SER A 16 0.12 15.40 4.91
N ILE A 17 0.72 16.32 5.68
CA ILE A 17 1.44 15.99 6.92
C ILE A 17 0.44 15.54 8.01
N SER A 18 -0.69 16.23 8.14
CA SER A 18 -1.75 15.87 9.09
C SER A 18 -2.30 14.48 8.83
N ILE A 19 -2.54 14.11 7.58
CA ILE A 19 -3.03 12.80 7.19
C ILE A 19 -2.00 11.72 7.55
N ARG A 20 -0.71 11.94 7.21
CA ARG A 20 0.35 10.98 7.54
C ARG A 20 0.51 10.80 9.06
N ASN A 21 0.46 11.89 9.83
CA ASN A 21 0.53 11.84 11.29
C ASN A 21 -0.67 11.10 11.88
N ASN A 22 -1.87 11.37 11.37
CA ASN A 22 -3.08 10.68 11.82
C ASN A 22 -3.04 9.18 11.48
N ALA A 23 -2.58 8.81 10.28
CA ALA A 23 -2.35 7.41 9.93
C ALA A 23 -1.35 6.76 10.89
N THR A 24 -0.24 7.44 11.20
CA THR A 24 0.78 6.97 12.15
C THR A 24 0.20 6.70 13.53
N GLU A 25 -0.61 7.62 14.06
CA GLU A 25 -1.27 7.46 15.36
C GLU A 25 -2.25 6.28 15.37
N GLN A 26 -3.05 6.12 14.33
CA GLN A 26 -4.02 5.04 14.22
C GLN A 26 -3.36 3.67 14.10
N VAL A 27 -2.31 3.56 13.27
CA VAL A 27 -1.53 2.32 13.11
C VAL A 27 -0.81 1.96 14.41
N LEU A 28 -0.19 2.94 15.09
CA LEU A 28 0.44 2.72 16.39
C LEU A 28 -0.57 2.29 17.46
N ALA A 29 -1.74 2.93 17.51
CA ALA A 29 -2.80 2.56 18.44
C ALA A 29 -3.26 1.12 18.20
N LYS A 30 -3.41 0.71 16.94
CA LYS A 30 -3.78 -0.65 16.59
C LYS A 30 -2.68 -1.66 16.94
N ALA A 31 -1.41 -1.32 16.72
CA ALA A 31 -0.31 -2.20 17.08
C ALA A 31 -0.23 -2.47 18.60
N LEU A 32 -0.57 -1.48 19.43
CA LEU A 32 -0.71 -1.65 20.88
C LEU A 32 -1.90 -2.53 21.26
N GLU A 33 -3.05 -2.33 20.61
CA GLU A 33 -4.25 -3.15 20.80
C GLU A 33 -3.97 -4.63 20.54
N LEU A 34 -3.20 -4.93 19.49
CA LEU A 34 -2.82 -6.28 19.10
C LEU A 34 -1.63 -6.85 19.88
N GLY A 35 -1.03 -6.07 20.79
CA GLY A 35 0.06 -6.54 21.65
C GLY A 35 1.40 -6.75 20.92
N ILE A 36 1.63 -6.07 19.80
CA ILE A 36 2.92 -6.12 19.05
C ILE A 36 4.08 -5.63 19.93
N GLY A 37 3.84 -4.57 20.68
CA GLY A 37 4.76 -4.01 21.67
C GLY A 37 4.09 -3.88 23.03
N LYS A 38 4.90 -3.82 24.10
CA LYS A 38 4.40 -3.63 25.47
C LYS A 38 3.94 -2.19 25.73
N ASN A 39 4.53 -1.24 25.02
CA ASN A 39 4.26 0.19 25.10
C ASN A 39 4.65 0.87 23.78
N LYS A 40 4.32 2.16 23.63
CA LYS A 40 4.64 2.95 22.41
C LYS A 40 6.13 2.94 22.10
N ASP A 41 6.97 3.02 23.12
CA ASP A 41 8.44 3.09 22.97
C ASP A 41 9.06 1.80 22.44
N SER A 42 8.35 0.68 22.54
CA SER A 42 8.76 -0.62 22.00
C SER A 42 8.34 -0.86 20.54
N ILE A 43 7.68 0.11 19.91
CA ILE A 43 7.16 0.02 18.54
C ILE A 43 7.82 1.11 17.69
N VAL A 44 8.29 0.74 16.50
CA VAL A 44 8.69 1.70 15.47
C VAL A 44 7.56 1.83 14.45
N VAL A 45 7.35 3.04 13.93
CA VAL A 45 6.54 3.25 12.72
C VAL A 45 7.43 3.78 11.61
N ARG A 46 7.45 3.11 10.47
CA ARG A 46 8.25 3.47 9.29
C ARG A 46 7.44 3.27 8.01
N ASP A 47 7.96 3.75 6.89
CA ASP A 47 7.36 3.45 5.58
C ASP A 47 7.46 1.94 5.29
N ALA A 48 6.37 1.38 4.76
CA ALA A 48 6.31 -0.03 4.41
C ALA A 48 7.07 -0.29 3.11
N VAL A 49 7.79 -1.40 3.05
CA VAL A 49 8.62 -1.79 1.90
C VAL A 49 7.90 -2.87 1.09
N MET A 50 7.74 -2.60 -0.21
CA MET A 50 7.15 -3.54 -1.17
C MET A 50 8.21 -4.56 -1.65
N GLY A 51 7.84 -5.84 -1.66
CA GLY A 51 8.66 -6.94 -2.10
C GLY A 51 8.14 -7.69 -3.32
N ASP A 52 9.03 -8.45 -3.97
CA ASP A 52 8.72 -9.42 -5.03
C ASP A 52 8.37 -10.80 -4.44
N VAL A 53 7.33 -11.44 -4.97
CA VAL A 53 6.80 -12.77 -4.61
C VAL A 53 7.77 -13.90 -5.00
N THR A 54 8.63 -13.69 -5.99
CA THR A 54 9.54 -14.72 -6.51
C THR A 54 10.88 -14.80 -5.78
N ASP A 55 11.21 -13.75 -5.02
CA ASP A 55 12.53 -13.61 -4.41
C ASP A 55 12.51 -14.13 -2.96
N GLY A 56 12.75 -15.44 -2.83
CA GLY A 56 12.76 -16.20 -1.57
C GLY A 56 13.94 -15.88 -0.63
N ASN A 57 14.79 -14.92 -0.97
CA ASN A 57 16.03 -14.61 -0.25
C ASN A 57 15.94 -13.38 0.68
N VAL A 58 14.82 -12.66 0.69
CA VAL A 58 14.69 -11.39 1.44
C VAL A 58 13.37 -11.33 2.20
N THR A 59 13.16 -12.27 3.13
CA THR A 59 11.96 -12.29 4.00
C THR A 59 11.95 -11.17 5.04
N ASP A 60 13.12 -10.62 5.36
CA ASP A 60 13.28 -9.75 6.54
C ASP A 60 13.06 -8.26 6.24
N PHE A 61 12.92 -7.89 4.95
CA PHE A 61 12.78 -6.50 4.49
C PHE A 61 11.49 -6.22 3.70
N LYS A 62 10.57 -7.19 3.58
CA LYS A 62 9.34 -7.06 2.80
C LYS A 62 8.14 -7.00 3.75
N ASP A 63 7.33 -5.94 3.66
CA ASP A 63 6.12 -5.77 4.47
C ASP A 63 4.84 -6.07 3.64
N VAL A 64 4.88 -5.85 2.31
CA VAL A 64 3.76 -6.07 1.37
C VAL A 64 4.28 -6.69 0.07
N GLU A 65 3.50 -7.55 -0.61
CA GLU A 65 3.89 -8.22 -1.88
C GLU A 65 3.02 -7.77 -3.07
N CYS A 66 3.65 -7.56 -4.23
CA CYS A 66 2.94 -7.32 -5.48
C CYS A 66 2.63 -8.67 -6.17
N TYR A 67 1.35 -9.00 -6.40
CA TYR A 67 0.95 -10.23 -7.12
C TYR A 67 1.28 -10.18 -8.62
N SER A 68 1.58 -8.99 -9.15
CA SER A 68 1.31 -8.68 -10.54
C SER A 68 2.46 -8.93 -11.52
N THR A 69 3.68 -9.32 -11.13
CA THR A 69 4.64 -9.88 -12.12
C THR A 69 5.99 -10.33 -11.58
N ALA A 70 6.58 -11.32 -12.24
CA ALA A 70 8.02 -11.49 -12.28
C ALA A 70 8.62 -10.33 -13.09
N GLN A 71 9.22 -9.36 -12.40
CA GLN A 71 9.82 -8.19 -13.05
C GLN A 71 11.16 -8.55 -13.70
N THR A 72 11.53 -7.84 -14.77
CA THR A 72 12.87 -7.98 -15.35
C THR A 72 13.91 -7.43 -14.35
N SER A 73 15.04 -8.12 -14.20
CA SER A 73 16.11 -7.69 -13.30
C SER A 73 16.48 -6.21 -13.51
N GLY A 74 16.44 -5.43 -12.43
CA GLY A 74 16.71 -3.99 -12.43
C GLY A 74 15.48 -3.07 -12.37
N MET A 75 14.27 -3.63 -12.35
CA MET A 75 13.03 -2.88 -12.13
C MET A 75 12.59 -2.89 -10.65
N GLU A 76 11.73 -1.94 -10.30
CA GLU A 76 11.16 -1.80 -8.96
C GLU A 76 10.16 -2.93 -8.65
N ASN A 77 10.20 -3.48 -7.43
CA ASN A 77 9.36 -4.64 -7.01
C ASN A 77 7.84 -4.38 -6.99
N TRP A 78 7.44 -3.12 -7.16
CA TRP A 78 6.05 -2.67 -7.20
C TRP A 78 5.60 -2.27 -8.62
N ALA A 79 6.44 -2.50 -9.64
CA ALA A 79 6.05 -2.37 -11.03
C ALA A 79 5.02 -3.45 -11.42
N GLN A 80 4.14 -3.09 -12.34
CA GLN A 80 3.04 -3.92 -12.82
C GLN A 80 3.18 -4.04 -14.34
N ASP A 81 3.41 -5.25 -14.83
CA ASP A 81 3.55 -5.54 -16.26
C ASP A 81 2.21 -5.45 -16.99
N ALA A 82 2.26 -4.87 -18.19
CA ALA A 82 1.14 -4.77 -19.13
C ALA A 82 0.41 -6.10 -19.38
N THR A 83 1.12 -7.23 -19.38
CA THR A 83 0.56 -8.56 -19.68
C THR A 83 -0.34 -9.11 -18.56
N ASP A 84 -0.13 -8.67 -17.32
CA ASP A 84 -0.96 -9.06 -16.17
C ASP A 84 -2.09 -8.05 -15.88
N VAL A 85 -1.95 -6.81 -16.36
CA VAL A 85 -2.99 -5.78 -16.34
C VAL A 85 -3.81 -5.81 -17.64
N ASN A 86 -4.75 -6.75 -17.73
CA ASN A 86 -5.59 -6.97 -18.92
C ASN A 86 -6.33 -5.69 -19.41
N PRO A 87 -6.41 -5.43 -20.74
CA PRO A 87 -7.12 -4.31 -21.36
C PRO A 87 -8.65 -4.22 -21.14
N SER A 88 -9.28 -5.19 -20.46
CA SER A 88 -10.73 -5.27 -20.30
C SER A 88 -11.37 -4.23 -19.37
N ARG A 89 -10.58 -3.30 -18.80
CA ARG A 89 -11.05 -2.30 -17.83
C ARG A 89 -11.77 -2.92 -16.63
N ASP A 90 -11.35 -4.13 -16.23
CA ASP A 90 -11.82 -4.77 -15.01
C ASP A 90 -10.92 -4.43 -13.81
N LEU A 91 -11.46 -4.58 -12.60
CA LEU A 91 -10.67 -4.54 -11.37
C LEU A 91 -9.84 -5.82 -11.26
N LYS A 92 -8.51 -5.70 -11.24
CA LYS A 92 -7.57 -6.83 -11.12
C LYS A 92 -6.82 -6.76 -9.81
N SER A 93 -6.65 -7.89 -9.13
CA SER A 93 -5.87 -7.97 -7.90
C SER A 93 -4.40 -7.75 -8.23
N VAL A 94 -3.84 -6.62 -7.79
CA VAL A 94 -2.46 -6.20 -8.09
C VAL A 94 -1.56 -6.35 -6.87
N ILE A 95 -2.09 -6.08 -5.67
CA ILE A 95 -1.31 -6.16 -4.42
C ILE A 95 -1.95 -7.19 -3.49
N ALA A 96 -1.10 -8.08 -3.02
CA ALA A 96 -1.34 -8.95 -1.89
C ALA A 96 -0.98 -8.21 -0.62
N GLY A 97 -1.67 -8.44 0.50
CA GLY A 97 -0.90 -8.46 1.74
C GLY A 97 0.30 -9.42 1.57
N ALA A 98 1.51 -9.03 1.97
CA ALA A 98 2.74 -9.82 1.84
C ALA A 98 2.61 -11.25 2.31
N GLY A 99 2.77 -12.29 1.52
CA GLY A 99 3.32 -13.53 2.07
C GLY A 99 2.76 -14.78 1.45
N THR A 100 2.46 -14.79 0.16
CA THR A 100 1.66 -15.85 -0.47
C THR A 100 0.26 -15.98 0.17
N THR A 101 -0.53 -16.99 -0.19
CA THR A 101 -1.75 -17.38 0.54
C THR A 101 -1.53 -17.66 2.04
N ALA A 102 -0.29 -17.64 2.54
CA ALA A 102 0.06 -18.05 3.90
C ALA A 102 0.41 -16.93 4.89
N ARG A 103 0.89 -15.73 4.53
CA ARG A 103 1.47 -14.79 5.54
C ARG A 103 1.38 -13.26 5.30
N ALA A 104 0.25 -12.73 4.81
CA ALA A 104 -0.05 -11.34 4.38
C ALA A 104 0.61 -10.09 5.05
N VAL A 105 1.23 -10.18 6.22
CA VAL A 105 1.98 -9.11 6.90
C VAL A 105 3.04 -9.80 7.77
N LYS A 106 4.25 -9.24 7.90
CA LYS A 106 5.30 -9.75 8.81
C LYS A 106 4.69 -10.06 10.19
N ASN A 107 5.10 -11.17 10.80
CA ASN A 107 4.65 -11.55 12.15
C ASN A 107 4.85 -10.39 13.13
N LYS A 108 3.83 -10.09 13.95
CA LYS A 108 3.82 -8.93 14.86
C LYS A 108 4.02 -7.57 14.17
N ALA A 109 3.41 -7.36 13.01
CA ALA A 109 3.33 -6.06 12.38
C ALA A 109 1.89 -5.67 12.01
N VAL A 110 1.65 -4.37 11.89
CA VAL A 110 0.39 -3.78 11.38
C VAL A 110 0.75 -2.80 10.28
N ILE A 111 -0.01 -2.80 9.19
CA ILE A 111 0.19 -1.89 8.07
C ILE A 111 -0.98 -0.92 7.98
N GLY A 112 -0.69 0.33 7.66
CA GLY A 112 -1.68 1.36 7.38
C GLY A 112 -1.51 1.94 5.99
N CYS A 113 -2.52 1.81 5.14
CA CYS A 113 -2.59 2.44 3.82
C CYS A 113 -3.42 3.73 3.88
N PHE A 114 -2.84 4.87 3.50
CA PHE A 114 -3.51 6.17 3.57
C PHE A 114 -3.51 6.93 2.24
N GLY A 115 -3.15 6.26 1.14
CA GLY A 115 -3.20 6.85 -0.18
C GLY A 115 -2.46 6.02 -1.23
N PHE A 116 -2.24 6.62 -2.38
CA PHE A 116 -1.50 6.03 -3.50
C PHE A 116 -0.66 7.08 -4.23
N PHE A 117 0.30 6.61 -5.03
CA PHE A 117 1.07 7.40 -5.97
C PHE A 117 1.15 6.68 -7.32
N ASP A 118 1.29 7.43 -8.40
CA ASP A 118 1.44 6.89 -9.75
C ASP A 118 2.61 7.58 -10.46
N ASN A 119 3.70 6.85 -10.65
CA ASN A 119 4.90 7.32 -11.34
C ASN A 119 4.97 6.83 -12.79
N SER A 120 3.87 6.30 -13.32
CA SER A 120 3.82 5.78 -14.69
C SER A 120 4.05 6.92 -15.69
N PRO A 121 4.75 6.67 -16.82
CA PRO A 121 4.91 7.67 -17.88
C PRO A 121 3.55 8.16 -18.43
N ASN A 122 2.56 7.27 -18.46
CA ASN A 122 1.19 7.54 -18.88
C ASN A 122 0.20 7.05 -17.81
N PRO A 123 -0.11 7.88 -16.79
CA PRO A 123 -1.02 7.53 -15.71
C PRO A 123 -2.43 7.20 -16.22
N ALA A 124 -3.02 6.12 -15.70
CA ALA A 124 -4.29 5.59 -16.21
C ALA A 124 -5.11 4.78 -15.24
N LEU A 125 -4.69 4.72 -13.99
CA LEU A 125 -5.42 4.05 -12.93
C LEU A 125 -6.69 4.85 -12.63
N THR A 126 -7.86 4.23 -12.74
CA THR A 126 -9.16 4.88 -12.58
C THR A 126 -9.80 4.60 -11.22
N ALA A 127 -9.52 3.42 -10.65
CA ALA A 127 -10.06 3.02 -9.36
C ALA A 127 -9.14 2.05 -8.61
N ILE A 128 -9.22 2.07 -7.28
CA ILE A 128 -8.57 1.14 -6.35
C ILE A 128 -9.64 0.56 -5.43
N ARG A 129 -9.73 -0.76 -5.32
CA ARG A 129 -10.67 -1.46 -4.45
C ARG A 129 -9.92 -2.30 -3.42
N PHE A 130 -10.26 -2.12 -2.16
CA PHE A 130 -9.74 -2.92 -1.04
C PHE A 130 -10.77 -3.98 -0.68
N LYS A 131 -10.35 -5.25 -0.59
CA LYS A 131 -11.25 -6.36 -0.24
C LYS A 131 -10.66 -7.28 0.81
N ARG A 132 -11.52 -7.83 1.66
CA ARG A 132 -11.21 -8.98 2.52
C ARG A 132 -12.09 -10.15 2.08
N GLY A 133 -11.49 -11.13 1.41
CA GLY A 133 -12.25 -12.17 0.70
C GLY A 133 -13.19 -11.56 -0.34
N SER A 134 -14.49 -11.84 -0.25
CA SER A 134 -15.52 -11.27 -1.13
C SER A 134 -16.03 -9.89 -0.70
N ASN A 135 -15.71 -9.43 0.51
CA ASN A 135 -16.23 -8.18 1.05
C ASN A 135 -15.37 -7.00 0.59
N THR A 136 -16.01 -6.00 -0.01
CA THR A 136 -15.35 -4.71 -0.30
C THR A 136 -15.25 -3.91 0.98
N LEU A 137 -14.02 -3.60 1.41
CA LEU A 137 -13.74 -2.75 2.57
C LEU A 137 -13.82 -1.28 2.19
N ASP A 138 -13.23 -0.93 1.05
CA ASP A 138 -13.22 0.44 0.55
C ASP A 138 -13.02 0.48 -0.96
N PHE A 139 -13.43 1.60 -1.55
CA PHE A 139 -13.36 1.82 -2.99
C PHE A 139 -13.02 3.28 -3.29
N TRP A 140 -11.86 3.49 -3.90
CA TRP A 140 -11.38 4.81 -4.29
C TRP A 140 -11.53 4.97 -5.79
N GLN A 141 -12.31 5.96 -6.21
CA GLN A 141 -12.27 6.47 -7.58
C GLN A 141 -11.15 7.50 -7.63
N VAL A 142 -10.15 7.31 -8.48
CA VAL A 142 -8.89 8.07 -8.42
C VAL A 142 -8.57 8.85 -9.69
N GLU A 143 -9.43 8.80 -10.72
CA GLU A 143 -9.23 9.56 -11.98
C GLU A 143 -9.03 11.06 -11.75
N GLN A 144 -9.73 11.65 -10.77
CA GLN A 144 -9.59 13.08 -10.45
C GLN A 144 -8.22 13.44 -9.85
N CYS A 145 -7.44 12.46 -9.40
CA CYS A 145 -6.13 12.68 -8.80
C CYS A 145 -5.02 13.00 -9.82
N TYR A 146 -5.30 12.90 -11.13
CA TYR A 146 -4.37 13.29 -12.21
C TYR A 146 -4.58 14.72 -12.72
N ALA A 147 -5.47 15.49 -12.11
CA ALA A 147 -5.67 16.90 -12.50
C ALA A 147 -4.51 17.82 -12.09
N GLY A 148 -3.60 17.36 -11.24
CA GLY A 148 -2.48 18.12 -10.69
C GLY A 148 -1.13 17.84 -11.37
N LEU A 149 -0.07 18.43 -10.82
CA LEU A 149 1.33 18.18 -11.19
C LEU A 149 1.87 16.89 -10.57
N ARG A 150 1.31 16.47 -9.43
CA ARG A 150 1.66 15.21 -8.75
C ARG A 150 0.52 14.23 -8.87
N ASN A 151 0.82 13.08 -9.47
CA ASN A 151 -0.13 11.99 -9.65
C ASN A 151 -0.24 11.18 -8.36
N GLY A 152 -1.45 11.14 -7.81
CA GLY A 152 -1.73 10.38 -6.59
C GLY A 152 -2.68 11.10 -5.65
N GLY A 153 -3.00 10.45 -4.55
CA GLY A 153 -3.97 10.96 -3.60
C GLY A 153 -3.85 10.34 -2.22
N MET A 154 -4.52 10.98 -1.26
CA MET A 154 -4.53 10.58 0.14
C MET A 154 -5.96 10.58 0.67
N ILE A 155 -6.28 9.64 1.56
CA ILE A 155 -7.54 9.67 2.28
C ILE A 155 -7.34 10.33 3.65
N ASN A 156 -8.34 11.03 4.15
CA ASN A 156 -8.36 11.45 5.55
C ASN A 156 -8.80 10.27 6.44
N GLY A 157 -7.92 9.29 6.59
CA GLY A 157 -8.14 8.04 7.29
C GLY A 157 -7.03 7.03 7.00
N VAL A 158 -7.19 5.79 7.47
CA VAL A 158 -6.22 4.73 7.21
C VAL A 158 -6.87 3.35 7.04
N LEU A 159 -6.45 2.69 5.97
CA LEU A 159 -6.49 1.28 5.63
C LEU A 159 -5.69 0.39 6.58
N ILE A 160 -6.26 -0.14 7.67
CA ILE A 160 -5.50 -1.01 8.60
C ILE A 160 -5.49 -2.47 8.12
N TRP A 161 -4.29 -3.05 7.99
CA TRP A 161 -4.08 -4.49 7.77
C TRP A 161 -3.34 -5.09 8.95
N GLU A 162 -3.84 -6.23 9.40
CA GLU A 162 -3.32 -6.96 10.54
C GLU A 162 -2.51 -8.18 10.07
N GLU A 163 -1.78 -8.80 11.00
CA GLU A 163 -1.10 -10.06 10.75
C GLU A 163 -2.09 -11.13 10.24
N ASN A 164 -1.73 -11.77 9.12
CA ASN A 164 -2.55 -12.80 8.45
C ASN A 164 -3.91 -12.31 7.91
N ASP A 165 -4.14 -11.00 7.77
CA ASP A 165 -5.34 -10.48 7.11
C ASP A 165 -5.30 -10.79 5.60
N PRO A 166 -6.24 -11.57 5.02
CA PRO A 166 -6.23 -11.94 3.61
C PRO A 166 -6.75 -10.78 2.74
N MET A 167 -6.23 -9.58 2.97
CA MET A 167 -6.65 -8.40 2.26
C MET A 167 -6.01 -8.36 0.88
N THR A 168 -6.81 -7.99 -0.11
CA THR A 168 -6.43 -7.89 -1.53
C THR A 168 -6.77 -6.51 -2.05
N ILE A 169 -5.97 -6.03 -2.98
CA ILE A 169 -6.18 -4.72 -3.60
C ILE A 169 -6.32 -4.93 -5.08
N ASP A 170 -7.49 -4.53 -5.58
CA ASP A 170 -7.71 -4.49 -7.00
C ASP A 170 -7.47 -3.08 -7.54
N MET A 171 -6.83 -2.99 -8.69
CA MET A 171 -6.65 -1.75 -9.44
C MET A 171 -7.33 -1.86 -10.80
N ASN A 172 -7.86 -0.73 -11.28
CA ASN A 172 -8.48 -0.63 -12.60
C ASN A 172 -7.71 0.38 -13.45
N HIS A 173 -7.32 -0.01 -14.66
CA HIS A 173 -6.57 0.83 -15.60
C HIS A 173 -7.36 0.98 -16.90
N ASN A 174 -7.33 2.17 -17.52
CA ASN A 174 -8.15 2.47 -18.70
C ASN A 174 -7.47 2.20 -20.06
N TRP A 175 -6.20 1.79 -20.08
CA TRP A 175 -5.47 1.26 -21.25
C TRP A 175 -4.50 0.13 -20.82
N GLU A 176 -3.72 -0.42 -21.76
CA GLU A 176 -2.77 -1.52 -21.53
C GLU A 176 -1.33 -0.99 -21.59
N GLY A 177 -0.57 -1.14 -20.52
CA GLY A 177 0.83 -0.73 -20.46
C GLY A 177 1.47 -1.06 -19.12
N ASP A 178 2.76 -0.79 -19.00
CA ASP A 178 3.46 -0.97 -17.73
C ASP A 178 3.10 0.16 -16.77
N TYR A 179 2.74 -0.22 -15.54
CA TYR A 179 2.32 0.72 -14.51
C TYR A 179 3.25 0.73 -13.31
N PHE A 180 3.53 1.95 -12.86
CA PHE A 180 4.35 2.26 -11.71
C PHE A 180 3.45 2.89 -10.63
N VAL A 181 2.43 2.15 -10.22
CA VAL A 181 1.47 2.55 -9.18
C VAL A 181 1.82 1.87 -7.87
N GLY A 182 1.96 2.67 -6.82
CA GLY A 182 2.19 2.18 -5.46
C GLY A 182 1.23 2.80 -4.44
N LEU A 183 1.26 2.27 -3.23
CA LEU A 183 0.44 2.74 -2.11
C LEU A 183 1.28 3.46 -1.08
N ASN A 184 0.72 4.52 -0.50
CA ASN A 184 1.32 5.16 0.67
C ASN A 184 1.00 4.32 1.89
N MET A 185 1.98 3.55 2.33
CA MET A 185 1.82 2.61 3.43
C MET A 185 2.88 2.84 4.49
N ILE A 186 2.46 2.72 5.74
CA ILE A 186 3.32 2.70 6.92
C ILE A 186 3.15 1.38 7.65
N VAL A 187 4.21 0.91 8.28
CA VAL A 187 4.21 -0.32 9.10
C VAL A 187 4.58 0.03 10.53
N ALA A 188 3.84 -0.52 11.50
CA ALA A 188 4.20 -0.56 12.90
C ALA A 188 4.68 -1.96 13.27
N GLU A 189 5.90 -2.06 13.80
CA GLU A 189 6.53 -3.32 14.21
C GLU A 189 7.34 -3.15 15.49
N ARG A 190 7.73 -4.25 16.14
CA ARG A 190 8.53 -4.22 17.37
C ARG A 190 9.94 -3.69 17.08
N TYR A 191 10.44 -2.81 17.94
CA TYR A 191 11.70 -2.08 17.73
C TYR A 191 12.94 -2.99 17.57
N ASP A 192 12.96 -4.15 18.21
CA ASP A 192 14.05 -5.13 18.15
C ASP A 192 13.99 -6.07 16.94
N GLU A 193 12.95 -5.98 16.11
CA GLU A 193 12.86 -6.66 14.81
C GLU A 193 13.28 -5.75 13.64
N VAL A 194 13.75 -4.52 13.92
CA VAL A 194 14.26 -3.56 12.93
C VAL A 194 15.73 -3.85 12.61
N VAL A 195 16.02 -4.19 11.36
CA VAL A 195 17.35 -4.66 10.91
C VAL A 195 18.38 -3.53 10.69
N SER A 196 18.02 -2.25 10.78
CA SER A 196 18.97 -1.14 10.60
C SER A 196 19.18 -0.31 11.87
N ARG A 197 20.31 -0.54 12.54
CA ARG A 197 20.98 0.52 13.29
C ARG A 197 21.78 1.39 12.31
N PRO A 198 21.81 2.73 12.48
CA PRO A 198 22.84 3.55 11.85
C PRO A 198 24.24 3.15 12.33
#